data_AF-A0A7W9NEH3-F1
#
_entry.id   AF-A0A7W9NEH3-F1
#
_cell.length_a   1.000
_cell.length_b   1.000
_cell.length_c   1.000
_cell.angle_alpha   90.00
_cell.angle_beta   90.00
_cell.angle_gamma   90.00
#
_symmetry.space_group_name_H-M   'P 1'
#
loop_
_entity.id
_entity.type
_entity.pdbx_description
1 polymer ?
#
loop_
_entity_poly.entity_id
_entity_poly.type
_entity_poly.pdbx_seq_one_letter_code
_entity_poly.pdbx_strand_id
1 'polypeptide(L)'
;MSEPLPAVAALAEQLRELKLLAGNPSLTQLEKLTVELGDRIPRATISEKLTGRSKPDLDQLNTLVQACRVHAERVGLPLPPDLRDKAKWRERWLEMSRSRSDQRRRQERTPQTDNNTPADDSNAAPKQDGHLESIGQSLSEALAARIAATRESDRTLFRRVATSPTKGSVFSALDRAVELGLIPQNGCRVRLSHTSAFIRFAPDPEERDRWSPMGFSLERSDTKQLSFVEWDDDASALDFLLKMTETVQAIGLYPGDSRFTPDQAFSDLESILQLAYRQSIAEDGDAQAPAIPIIQICPPQWAITTSGLISIRNVQGYFIPNARLDEQNWTEHLQSKPWVDQDNFDEAFEDAKHLYEAWRRESQRYIPNEEPPF
;
A
#
# COMPACT_ATOMS: atom_id res chain seq x y z
N MET A 1 -15.56 -14.82 -7.81
CA MET A 1 -14.19 -15.34 -7.58
C MET A 1 -14.32 -16.47 -6.57
N SER A 2 -13.85 -17.68 -6.87
CA SER A 2 -13.93 -18.81 -5.94
C SER A 2 -12.96 -18.59 -4.77
N GLU A 3 -13.43 -18.79 -3.53
CA GLU A 3 -12.54 -18.76 -2.37
C GLU A 3 -11.43 -19.82 -2.49
N PRO A 4 -10.18 -19.48 -2.13
CA PRO A 4 -9.08 -20.44 -2.16
C PRO A 4 -9.32 -21.54 -1.14
N LEU A 5 -9.03 -22.78 -1.51
CA LEU A 5 -9.15 -23.92 -0.59
C LEU A 5 -8.23 -23.69 0.62
N PRO A 6 -8.69 -23.98 1.87
CA PRO A 6 -7.93 -23.67 3.08
C PRO A 6 -6.49 -24.21 3.08
N ALA A 7 -6.28 -25.40 2.52
CA ALA A 7 -4.95 -26.02 2.42
C ALA A 7 -4.02 -25.30 1.43
N VAL A 8 -4.56 -24.69 0.36
CA VAL A 8 -3.77 -23.90 -0.59
C VAL A 8 -3.43 -22.54 0.01
N ALA A 9 -4.38 -21.93 0.73
CA ALA A 9 -4.16 -20.69 1.46
C ALA A 9 -3.07 -20.84 2.53
N ALA A 10 -3.04 -21.96 3.26
CA ALA A 10 -2.00 -22.23 4.26
C ALA A 10 -0.59 -22.35 3.65
N LEU A 11 -0.44 -23.04 2.50
CA LEU A 11 0.85 -23.11 1.81
C LEU A 11 1.27 -21.75 1.23
N ALA A 12 0.30 -20.96 0.73
CA ALA A 12 0.55 -19.61 0.23
C ALA A 12 1.01 -18.65 1.34
N GLU A 13 0.45 -18.76 2.54
CA GLU A 13 0.90 -18.02 3.72
C GLU A 13 2.38 -18.32 4.03
N GLN A 14 2.76 -19.60 4.07
CA GLN A 14 4.15 -19.99 4.32
C GLN A 14 5.10 -19.48 3.23
N LEU A 15 4.67 -19.44 1.97
CA LEU A 15 5.46 -18.86 0.88
C LEU A 15 5.61 -17.34 1.02
N ARG A 16 4.57 -16.63 1.47
CA ARG A 16 4.64 -15.19 1.78
C ARG A 16 5.57 -14.91 2.95
N GLU A 17 5.51 -15.72 4.00
CA GLU A 17 6.44 -15.65 5.13
C GLU A 17 7.89 -15.87 4.68
N LEU A 18 8.15 -16.90 3.86
CA LEU A 18 9.47 -17.13 3.27
C LEU A 18 9.95 -15.92 2.45
N LYS A 19 9.07 -15.33 1.64
CA LYS A 19 9.37 -14.14 0.84
C LYS A 19 9.74 -12.96 1.76
N LEU A 20 8.99 -12.72 2.83
CA LEU A 20 9.29 -11.66 3.80
C LEU A 20 10.67 -11.88 4.46
N LEU A 21 10.92 -13.10 4.97
CA LEU A 21 12.19 -13.46 5.60
C LEU A 21 13.39 -13.40 4.63
N ALA A 22 13.14 -13.56 3.34
CA ALA A 22 14.15 -13.43 2.30
C ALA A 22 14.53 -11.97 1.98
N GLY A 23 13.94 -10.97 2.63
CA GLY A 23 14.13 -9.55 2.30
C GLY A 23 13.06 -8.99 1.36
N ASN A 24 11.92 -9.67 1.28
CA ASN A 24 10.73 -9.25 0.53
C ASN A 24 10.96 -8.96 -0.97
N PRO A 25 11.58 -9.87 -1.76
CA PRO A 25 11.87 -9.63 -3.17
C PRO A 25 10.59 -9.27 -3.96
N SER A 26 10.73 -8.40 -4.96
CA SER A 26 9.64 -8.07 -5.89
C SER A 26 9.22 -9.28 -6.72
N LEU A 27 8.00 -9.28 -7.25
CA LEU A 27 7.58 -10.37 -8.17
C LEU A 27 8.45 -10.42 -9.43
N THR A 28 8.92 -9.27 -9.92
CA THR A 28 9.86 -9.17 -11.05
C THR A 28 11.23 -9.75 -10.69
N GLN A 29 11.73 -9.51 -9.47
CA GLN A 29 12.98 -10.10 -8.98
C GLN A 29 12.86 -11.62 -8.86
N LEU A 30 11.73 -12.11 -8.36
CA LEU A 30 11.46 -13.55 -8.30
C LEU A 30 11.37 -14.18 -9.71
N GLU A 31 10.69 -13.54 -10.67
CA GLU A 31 10.67 -14.04 -12.06
C GLU A 31 12.09 -14.12 -12.63
N LYS A 32 12.89 -13.05 -12.50
CA LYS A 32 14.30 -13.04 -12.95
C LYS A 32 15.12 -14.16 -12.32
N LEU A 33 14.99 -14.36 -11.00
CA LEU A 33 15.67 -15.43 -10.28
C LEU A 33 15.21 -16.83 -10.73
N THR A 34 13.92 -17.00 -11.03
CA THR A 34 13.41 -18.30 -11.53
C THR A 34 13.97 -18.61 -12.92
N VAL A 35 14.14 -17.59 -13.79
CA VAL A 35 14.84 -17.72 -15.08
C VAL A 35 16.30 -18.10 -14.90
N GLU A 36 17.02 -17.45 -13.97
CA GLU A 36 18.42 -17.77 -13.64
C GLU A 36 18.58 -19.21 -13.10
N LEU A 37 17.53 -19.76 -12.49
CA LEU A 37 17.48 -21.14 -12.00
C LEU A 37 17.08 -22.18 -13.06
N GLY A 38 16.76 -21.75 -14.29
CA GLY A 38 16.42 -22.61 -15.42
C GLY A 38 14.92 -22.85 -15.63
N ASP A 39 14.07 -22.40 -14.70
CA ASP A 39 12.61 -22.62 -14.73
C ASP A 39 11.88 -21.29 -14.65
N ARG A 40 11.56 -20.69 -15.81
CA ARG A 40 10.83 -19.41 -15.83
C ARG A 40 9.43 -19.58 -15.24
N ILE A 41 9.15 -18.86 -14.15
CA ILE A 41 7.79 -18.72 -13.60
C ILE A 41 7.32 -17.28 -13.86
N PRO A 42 6.31 -17.05 -14.73
CA PRO A 42 5.83 -15.70 -15.03
C PRO A 42 5.33 -14.96 -13.79
N ARG A 43 5.53 -13.63 -13.73
CA ARG A 43 5.09 -12.76 -12.62
C ARG A 43 3.65 -13.02 -12.16
N ALA A 44 2.72 -13.17 -13.10
CA ALA A 44 1.31 -13.45 -12.82
C ALA A 44 1.14 -14.78 -12.07
N THR A 45 1.81 -15.84 -12.52
CA THR A 45 1.80 -17.16 -11.86
C THR A 45 2.40 -17.09 -10.46
N ILE A 46 3.51 -16.37 -10.26
CA ILE A 46 4.09 -16.16 -8.93
C ILE A 46 3.07 -15.50 -8.00
N SER A 47 2.41 -14.43 -8.47
CA SER A 47 1.36 -13.73 -7.71
C SER A 47 0.21 -14.67 -7.34
N GLU A 48 -0.26 -15.49 -8.26
CA GLU A 48 -1.32 -16.46 -7.98
C GLU A 48 -0.92 -17.51 -6.93
N LYS A 49 0.34 -17.99 -6.94
CA LYS A 49 0.82 -18.94 -5.92
C LYS A 49 0.93 -18.27 -4.55
N LEU A 50 1.46 -17.05 -4.49
CA LEU A 50 1.60 -16.28 -3.24
C LEU A 50 0.26 -15.85 -2.64
N THR A 51 -0.77 -15.66 -3.47
CA THR A 51 -2.13 -15.33 -3.03
C THR A 51 -3.01 -16.56 -2.78
N GLY A 52 -2.50 -17.77 -3.05
CA GLY A 52 -3.25 -19.01 -2.91
C GLY A 52 -4.36 -19.20 -3.95
N ARG A 53 -4.40 -18.37 -5.00
CA ARG A 53 -5.40 -18.47 -6.09
C ARG A 53 -5.20 -19.72 -6.94
N SER A 54 -3.98 -20.21 -7.07
CA SER A 54 -3.69 -21.44 -7.79
C SER A 54 -2.70 -22.35 -7.03
N LYS A 55 -2.91 -23.66 -7.13
CA LYS A 55 -2.01 -24.67 -6.53
C LYS A 55 -0.67 -24.65 -7.28
N PRO A 56 0.49 -24.56 -6.60
CA PRO A 56 1.78 -24.80 -7.23
C PRO A 56 1.99 -26.30 -7.47
N ASP A 57 2.60 -26.66 -8.59
CA ASP A 57 3.22 -27.98 -8.70
C ASP A 57 4.53 -28.03 -7.86
N LEU A 58 5.12 -29.21 -7.73
CA LEU A 58 6.28 -29.40 -6.86
C LEU A 58 7.52 -28.68 -7.40
N ASP A 59 7.67 -28.58 -8.72
CA ASP A 59 8.83 -27.95 -9.36
C ASP A 59 8.74 -26.43 -9.22
N GLN A 60 7.58 -25.83 -9.48
CA GLN A 60 7.26 -24.43 -9.21
C GLN A 60 7.52 -24.05 -7.74
N LEU A 61 7.09 -24.91 -6.80
CA LEU A 61 7.34 -24.68 -5.39
C LEU A 61 8.84 -24.67 -5.08
N ASN A 62 9.57 -25.67 -5.56
CA ASN A 62 11.02 -25.79 -5.34
C ASN A 62 11.78 -24.60 -5.94
N THR A 63 11.42 -24.19 -7.15
CA THR A 63 12.05 -23.06 -7.85
C THR A 63 11.76 -21.73 -7.14
N LEU A 64 10.53 -21.51 -6.66
CA LEU A 64 10.21 -20.32 -5.85
C LEU A 64 10.97 -20.28 -4.52
N VAL A 65 11.02 -21.40 -3.80
CA VAL A 65 11.77 -21.50 -2.53
C VAL A 65 13.26 -21.22 -2.78
N GLN A 66 13.81 -21.80 -3.84
CA GLN A 66 15.20 -21.58 -4.24
C GLN A 66 15.46 -20.13 -4.65
N ALA A 67 14.54 -19.49 -5.40
CA ALA A 67 14.64 -18.09 -5.77
C ALA A 67 14.68 -17.18 -4.53
N CYS A 68 13.79 -17.38 -3.56
CA CYS A 68 13.83 -16.67 -2.28
C CYS A 68 15.16 -16.87 -1.55
N ARG A 69 15.70 -18.10 -1.54
CA ARG A 69 16.99 -18.40 -0.90
C ARG A 69 18.15 -17.67 -1.55
N VAL A 70 18.22 -17.68 -2.89
CA VAL A 70 19.26 -16.95 -3.64
C VAL A 70 19.16 -15.45 -3.39
N HIS A 71 17.93 -14.90 -3.34
CA HIS A 71 17.75 -13.49 -3.00
C HIS A 71 18.26 -13.17 -1.60
N ALA A 72 17.87 -13.96 -0.61
CA ALA A 72 18.27 -13.80 0.79
C ALA A 72 19.81 -13.84 0.95
N GLU A 73 20.46 -14.77 0.25
CA GLU A 73 21.93 -14.86 0.19
C GLU A 73 22.57 -13.62 -0.45
N ARG A 74 21.98 -13.07 -1.52
CA ARG A 74 22.47 -11.84 -2.18
C ARG A 74 22.33 -10.58 -1.31
N VAL A 75 21.41 -10.56 -0.37
CA VAL A 75 21.21 -9.42 0.56
C VAL A 75 21.80 -9.64 1.95
N GLY A 76 22.50 -10.76 2.17
CA GLY A 76 23.12 -11.08 3.46
C GLY A 76 22.12 -11.40 4.57
N LEU A 77 20.91 -11.86 4.23
CA LEU A 77 19.87 -12.28 5.19
C LEU A 77 19.84 -13.81 5.28
N PRO A 78 20.43 -14.45 6.30
CA PRO A 78 20.40 -15.89 6.43
C PRO A 78 18.99 -16.39 6.78
N LEU A 79 18.43 -17.25 5.92
CA LEU A 79 17.14 -17.88 6.18
C LEU A 79 17.25 -18.95 7.30
N PRO A 80 16.21 -19.13 8.14
CA PRO A 80 16.13 -20.24 9.08
C PRO A 80 16.34 -21.60 8.41
N PRO A 81 17.06 -22.55 9.04
CA PRO A 81 17.36 -23.86 8.45
C PRO A 81 16.11 -24.60 7.96
N ASP A 82 15.02 -24.48 8.72
CA ASP A 82 13.74 -25.12 8.43
C ASP A 82 13.11 -24.67 7.12
N LEU A 83 13.36 -23.42 6.73
CA LEU A 83 12.85 -22.84 5.50
C LEU A 83 13.78 -23.07 4.30
N ARG A 84 15.03 -23.48 4.55
CA ARG A 84 16.01 -23.88 3.51
C ARG A 84 15.88 -25.36 3.12
N ASP A 85 15.24 -26.16 3.96
CA ASP A 85 15.11 -27.60 3.78
C ASP A 85 14.04 -27.94 2.71
N LYS A 86 14.50 -28.43 1.55
CA LYS A 86 13.63 -28.88 0.46
C LYS A 86 12.71 -30.03 0.88
N ALA A 87 13.13 -30.89 1.82
CA ALA A 87 12.31 -32.00 2.29
C ALA A 87 11.08 -31.50 3.06
N LYS A 88 11.24 -30.48 3.91
CA LYS A 88 10.12 -29.86 4.64
C LYS A 88 9.10 -29.20 3.70
N TRP A 89 9.56 -28.50 2.67
CA TRP A 89 8.66 -27.93 1.66
C TRP A 89 7.90 -29.00 0.87
N ARG A 90 8.56 -30.11 0.54
CA ARG A 90 7.91 -31.27 -0.09
C ARG A 90 6.85 -31.89 0.81
N GLU A 91 7.11 -32.02 2.11
CA GLU A 91 6.16 -32.54 3.09
C GLU A 91 4.91 -31.64 3.18
N ARG A 92 5.09 -30.32 3.31
CA ARG A 92 4.01 -29.32 3.29
C ARG A 92 3.16 -29.39 2.02
N TRP A 93 3.81 -29.58 0.87
CA TRP A 93 3.10 -29.74 -0.41
C TRP A 93 2.29 -31.04 -0.49
N LEU A 94 2.83 -32.14 0.06
CA LEU A 94 2.13 -33.42 0.13
C LEU A 94 0.92 -33.35 1.07
N GLU A 95 1.06 -32.71 2.22
CA GLU A 95 -0.04 -32.47 3.16
C GLU A 95 -1.16 -31.66 2.50
N MET A 96 -0.83 -30.53 1.85
CA MET A 96 -1.80 -29.75 1.09
C MET A 96 -2.47 -30.57 -0.01
N SER A 97 -1.70 -31.40 -0.74
CA SER A 97 -2.23 -32.24 -1.81
C SER A 97 -3.20 -33.31 -1.30
N ARG A 98 -2.91 -33.93 -0.14
CA ARG A 98 -3.80 -34.91 0.52
C ARG A 98 -5.09 -34.26 0.98
N SER A 99 -5.01 -33.14 1.69
CA SER A 99 -6.18 -32.39 2.18
C SER A 99 -7.13 -31.98 1.04
N ARG A 100 -6.59 -31.59 -0.11
CA ARG A 100 -7.38 -31.27 -1.30
C ARG A 100 -8.06 -32.50 -1.90
N SER A 101 -7.36 -33.63 -1.98
CA SER A 101 -7.93 -34.90 -2.44
C SER A 101 -9.06 -35.37 -1.53
N ASP A 102 -8.91 -35.24 -0.21
CA ASP A 102 -9.94 -35.61 0.76
C ASP A 102 -11.15 -34.67 0.71
N GLN A 103 -10.93 -33.36 0.58
CA GLN A 103 -12.01 -32.39 0.41
C GLN A 103 -12.80 -32.62 -0.88
N ARG A 104 -12.11 -32.94 -1.99
CA ARG A 104 -12.76 -33.31 -3.25
C ARG A 104 -13.59 -34.59 -3.11
N ARG A 105 -13.05 -35.62 -2.46
CA ARG A 105 -13.79 -36.86 -2.16
C ARG A 105 -15.01 -36.61 -1.27
N ARG A 106 -14.93 -35.69 -0.30
CA ARG A 106 -16.09 -35.29 0.53
C ARG A 106 -17.14 -34.56 -0.29
N GLN A 107 -16.75 -33.64 -1.17
CA GLN A 107 -17.67 -32.94 -2.06
C GLN A 107 -18.37 -33.89 -3.05
N GLU A 108 -17.63 -34.86 -3.60
CA GLU A 108 -18.17 -35.90 -4.49
C GLU A 108 -19.05 -36.93 -3.74
N ARG A 109 -18.88 -37.06 -2.41
CA ARG A 109 -19.69 -37.93 -1.54
C ARG A 109 -20.88 -37.23 -0.89
N THR A 110 -21.13 -35.95 -1.17
CA THR A 110 -22.37 -35.30 -0.74
C THR A 110 -23.53 -36.08 -1.37
N PRO A 111 -24.36 -36.80 -0.59
CA PRO A 111 -25.41 -37.63 -1.15
C PRO A 111 -26.41 -36.72 -1.85
N GLN A 112 -26.80 -37.12 -3.05
CA GLN A 112 -28.03 -36.67 -3.68
C GLN A 112 -29.16 -37.05 -2.71
N THR A 113 -29.63 -36.07 -1.94
CA THR A 113 -30.64 -36.26 -0.92
C THR A 113 -31.97 -36.61 -1.60
N ASP A 114 -32.23 -37.90 -1.74
CA ASP A 114 -33.56 -38.43 -1.95
C ASP A 114 -34.40 -38.10 -0.70
N ASN A 115 -35.44 -37.29 -0.92
CA ASN A 115 -36.49 -37.03 0.04
C ASN A 115 -37.25 -38.33 0.34
N ASN A 116 -37.06 -38.90 1.54
CA ASN A 116 -38.12 -39.62 2.26
C ASN A 116 -37.81 -39.79 3.77
N THR A 117 -38.53 -39.01 4.56
CA THR A 117 -39.02 -39.10 5.98
C THR A 117 -39.28 -40.55 6.49
N PRO A 118 -39.39 -40.91 7.81
CA PRO A 118 -39.64 -40.13 9.05
C PRO A 118 -38.78 -40.43 10.31
N ALA A 119 -38.91 -39.48 11.27
CA ALA A 119 -39.13 -39.56 12.73
C ALA A 119 -38.51 -40.65 13.65
N ASP A 120 -38.19 -40.15 14.85
CA ASP A 120 -37.90 -40.81 16.14
C ASP A 120 -36.59 -41.62 16.26
N ASP A 121 -35.66 -41.22 17.12
CA ASP A 121 -35.86 -41.30 18.57
C ASP A 121 -34.74 -40.56 19.33
N SER A 122 -35.07 -40.16 20.55
CA SER A 122 -34.36 -39.21 21.38
C SER A 122 -33.23 -39.89 22.16
N ASN A 123 -31.98 -39.44 22.03
CA ASN A 123 -30.94 -39.79 23.00
C ASN A 123 -29.98 -38.64 23.29
N ALA A 124 -29.88 -38.32 24.58
CA ALA A 124 -29.24 -37.13 25.13
C ALA A 124 -27.71 -37.14 24.92
N ALA A 125 -27.21 -36.24 24.08
CA ALA A 125 -25.79 -35.92 23.98
C ALA A 125 -25.41 -34.81 24.98
N PRO A 126 -24.26 -34.89 25.65
CA PRO A 126 -23.90 -33.97 26.72
C PRO A 126 -23.26 -32.68 26.20
N LYS A 127 -23.79 -31.53 26.62
CA LYS A 127 -23.12 -30.25 26.93
C LYS A 127 -21.71 -30.01 26.35
N GLN A 128 -21.56 -29.92 25.02
CA GLN A 128 -20.31 -29.51 24.36
C GLN A 128 -20.30 -28.02 23.92
N ASP A 129 -21.42 -27.32 24.02
CA ASP A 129 -21.57 -25.96 23.44
C ASP A 129 -20.71 -24.89 24.13
N GLY A 130 -20.50 -24.98 25.45
CA GLY A 130 -19.75 -23.95 26.19
C GLY A 130 -18.25 -23.89 25.88
N HIS A 131 -17.64 -24.96 25.34
CA HIS A 131 -16.21 -24.96 25.01
C HIS A 131 -15.92 -24.25 23.68
N LEU A 132 -16.81 -24.39 22.69
CA LEU A 132 -16.66 -23.78 21.38
C LEU A 132 -16.86 -22.26 21.44
N GLU A 133 -17.80 -21.78 22.24
CA GLU A 133 -18.01 -20.35 22.48
C GLU A 133 -16.78 -19.70 23.14
N SER A 134 -16.19 -20.36 24.13
CA SER A 134 -14.99 -19.89 24.81
C SER A 134 -13.77 -19.80 23.87
N ILE A 135 -13.58 -20.79 22.99
CA ILE A 135 -12.52 -20.75 21.96
C ILE A 135 -12.77 -19.60 20.97
N GLY A 136 -14.02 -19.45 20.51
CA GLY A 136 -14.39 -18.38 19.59
C GLY A 136 -14.14 -16.98 20.17
N GLN A 137 -14.50 -16.77 21.44
CA GLN A 137 -14.25 -15.52 22.14
C GLN A 137 -12.75 -15.24 22.27
N SER A 138 -11.96 -16.23 22.70
CA SER A 138 -10.50 -16.07 22.83
C SER A 138 -9.81 -15.75 21.51
N LEU A 139 -10.25 -16.37 20.40
CA LEU A 139 -9.72 -16.09 19.07
C LEU A 139 -10.07 -14.67 18.60
N SER A 140 -11.31 -14.24 18.82
CA SER A 140 -11.76 -12.88 18.47
C SER A 140 -10.97 -11.82 19.24
N GLU A 141 -10.75 -12.03 20.55
CA GLU A 141 -9.95 -11.13 21.39
C GLU A 141 -8.49 -11.07 20.92
N ALA A 142 -7.88 -12.23 20.62
CA ALA A 142 -6.51 -12.29 20.11
C ALA A 142 -6.36 -11.60 18.75
N LEU A 143 -7.34 -11.76 17.85
CA LEU A 143 -7.36 -11.10 16.55
C LEU A 143 -7.50 -9.58 16.70
N ALA A 144 -8.42 -9.11 17.55
CA ALA A 144 -8.61 -7.69 17.83
C ALA A 144 -7.34 -7.06 18.40
N ALA A 145 -6.67 -7.74 19.33
CA ALA A 145 -5.40 -7.29 19.89
C ALA A 145 -4.30 -7.20 18.83
N ARG A 146 -4.23 -8.17 17.90
CA ARG A 146 -3.24 -8.15 16.81
C ARG A 146 -3.49 -7.01 15.81
N ILE A 147 -4.75 -6.74 15.49
CA ILE A 147 -5.13 -5.61 14.64
C ILE A 147 -4.77 -4.29 15.32
N ALA A 148 -5.09 -4.13 16.61
CA ALA A 148 -4.75 -2.93 17.37
C ALA A 148 -3.24 -2.69 17.44
N ALA A 149 -2.45 -3.74 17.69
CA ALA A 149 -0.99 -3.65 17.70
C ALA A 149 -0.40 -3.26 16.33
N THR A 150 -0.97 -3.79 15.24
CA THR A 150 -0.58 -3.40 13.88
C THR A 150 -0.88 -1.93 13.63
N ARG A 151 -2.06 -1.45 14.08
CA ARG A 151 -2.44 -0.05 13.92
C ARG A 151 -1.52 0.91 14.67
N GLU A 152 -1.13 0.56 15.88
CA GLU A 152 -0.20 1.39 16.65
C GLU A 152 1.21 1.40 16.04
N SER A 153 1.64 0.27 15.48
CA SER A 153 2.90 0.18 14.73
C SER A 153 2.89 1.11 13.51
N ASP A 154 1.82 1.11 12.71
CA ASP A 154 1.67 1.98 11.54
C ASP A 154 1.68 3.47 11.94
N ARG A 155 0.92 3.85 12.98
CA ARG A 155 0.90 5.23 13.51
C ARG A 155 2.28 5.68 14.01
N THR A 156 3.00 4.81 14.69
CA THR A 156 4.35 5.08 15.18
C THR A 156 5.33 5.26 14.03
N LEU A 157 5.22 4.44 12.97
CA LEU A 157 6.01 4.57 11.77
C LEU A 157 5.79 5.93 11.10
N PHE A 158 4.54 6.36 10.92
CA PHE A 158 4.23 7.65 10.29
C PHE A 158 4.68 8.84 11.15
N ARG A 159 4.50 8.79 12.47
CA ARG A 159 4.97 9.85 13.39
C ARG A 159 6.48 10.03 13.38
N ARG A 160 7.24 8.95 13.09
CA ARG A 160 8.70 9.01 13.00
C ARG A 160 9.18 9.93 11.87
N VAL A 161 8.37 10.12 10.82
CA VAL A 161 8.71 11.01 9.69
C VAL A 161 8.97 12.43 10.18
N ALA A 162 8.13 13.00 11.03
CA ALA A 162 8.32 14.34 11.55
C ALA A 162 9.32 14.40 12.73
N THR A 163 9.27 13.41 13.62
CA THR A 163 10.00 13.46 14.90
C THR A 163 11.46 13.04 14.82
N SER A 164 11.81 12.13 13.89
CA SER A 164 13.17 11.66 13.67
C SER A 164 13.33 11.23 12.20
N PRO A 165 13.28 12.20 11.26
CA PRO A 165 13.42 11.90 9.84
C PRO A 165 14.81 11.32 9.58
N THR A 166 14.80 10.16 8.96
CA THR A 166 15.95 9.54 8.32
C THR A 166 15.48 9.09 6.95
N LYS A 167 16.39 8.95 6.00
CA LYS A 167 16.05 8.40 4.68
C LYS A 167 15.25 7.09 4.82
N GLY A 168 15.77 6.14 5.60
CA GLY A 168 15.11 4.85 5.84
C GLY A 168 13.72 4.95 6.49
N SER A 169 13.53 5.83 7.47
CA SER A 169 12.21 5.99 8.11
C SER A 169 11.17 6.63 7.19
N VAL A 170 11.58 7.62 6.37
CA VAL A 170 10.69 8.26 5.38
C VAL A 170 10.29 7.27 4.30
N PHE A 171 11.24 6.54 3.70
CA PHE A 171 10.92 5.54 2.67
C PHE A 171 10.08 4.39 3.22
N SER A 172 10.39 3.86 4.40
CA SER A 172 9.59 2.80 5.02
C SER A 172 8.14 3.26 5.26
N ALA A 173 7.95 4.52 5.66
CA ALA A 173 6.63 5.10 5.83
C ALA A 173 5.87 5.26 4.49
N LEU A 174 6.54 5.73 3.43
CA LEU A 174 5.96 5.85 2.09
C LEU A 174 5.58 4.49 1.49
N ASP A 175 6.48 3.51 1.57
CA ASP A 175 6.23 2.13 1.11
C ASP A 175 5.02 1.53 1.83
N ARG A 176 4.98 1.66 3.15
CA ARG A 176 3.87 1.17 3.96
C ARG A 176 2.57 1.89 3.63
N ALA A 177 2.61 3.20 3.39
CA ALA A 177 1.44 3.99 3.01
C ALA A 177 0.89 3.58 1.64
N VAL A 178 1.76 3.28 0.68
CA VAL A 178 1.37 2.73 -0.63
C VAL A 178 0.80 1.33 -0.52
N GLU A 179 1.40 0.45 0.29
CA GLU A 179 0.89 -0.91 0.55
C GLU A 179 -0.54 -0.88 1.10
N LEU A 180 -0.82 0.09 1.98
CA LEU A 180 -2.13 0.31 2.59
C LEU A 180 -3.11 1.11 1.71
N GLY A 181 -2.67 1.60 0.54
CA GLY A 181 -3.50 2.42 -0.36
C GLY A 181 -3.82 3.82 0.18
N LEU A 182 -2.99 4.36 1.07
CA LEU A 182 -3.18 5.67 1.71
C LEU A 182 -2.72 6.84 0.83
N ILE A 183 -1.73 6.59 -0.03
CA ILE A 183 -1.20 7.54 -1.02
C ILE A 183 -1.06 6.79 -2.36
N PRO A 184 -1.08 7.48 -3.51
CA PRO A 184 -0.92 6.80 -4.79
C PRO A 184 0.51 6.29 -4.98
N GLN A 185 0.71 5.41 -5.97
CA GLN A 185 2.02 4.81 -6.29
C GLN A 185 3.07 5.85 -6.68
N ASN A 186 2.66 6.97 -7.29
CA ASN A 186 3.54 8.09 -7.64
C ASN A 186 3.74 9.09 -6.47
N GLY A 187 3.34 8.70 -5.26
CA GLY A 187 3.58 9.46 -4.05
C GLY A 187 2.62 10.61 -3.76
N CYS A 188 2.95 11.33 -2.71
CA CYS A 188 2.25 12.56 -2.33
C CYS A 188 3.20 13.76 -2.43
N ARG A 189 2.68 14.98 -2.34
CA ARG A 189 3.49 16.20 -2.35
C ARG A 189 3.09 17.13 -1.21
N VAL A 190 4.06 17.87 -0.71
CA VAL A 190 3.85 18.93 0.28
C VAL A 190 4.36 20.25 -0.27
N ARG A 191 3.70 21.34 0.09
CA ARG A 191 4.12 22.68 -0.29
C ARG A 191 5.31 23.10 0.56
N LEU A 192 6.34 23.67 -0.05
CA LEU A 192 7.45 24.24 0.71
C LEU A 192 7.04 25.62 1.24
N SER A 193 7.25 25.85 2.55
CA SER A 193 6.77 27.02 3.28
C SER A 193 7.13 28.33 2.60
N HIS A 194 6.12 29.17 2.40
CA HIS A 194 6.24 30.49 1.75
C HIS A 194 6.82 30.48 0.33
N THR A 195 6.69 29.36 -0.40
CA THR A 195 7.06 29.25 -1.82
C THR A 195 5.88 28.83 -2.69
N SER A 196 6.08 28.85 -4.01
CA SER A 196 5.19 28.22 -5.00
C SER A 196 5.67 26.82 -5.41
N ALA A 197 6.71 26.31 -4.77
CA ALA A 197 7.27 24.99 -5.02
C ALA A 197 6.69 23.94 -4.07
N PHE A 198 6.65 22.71 -4.57
CA PHE A 198 6.28 21.51 -3.85
C PHE A 198 7.43 20.53 -3.89
N ILE A 199 7.60 19.76 -2.82
CA ILE A 199 8.44 18.57 -2.83
C ILE A 199 7.53 17.34 -2.92
N ARG A 200 7.81 16.47 -3.89
CA ARG A 200 7.09 15.21 -4.07
C ARG A 200 7.85 14.07 -3.40
N PHE A 201 7.15 13.40 -2.50
CA PHE A 201 7.56 12.18 -1.83
C PHE A 201 6.95 10.98 -2.55
N ALA A 202 7.69 10.47 -3.54
CA ALA A 202 7.33 9.25 -4.25
C ALA A 202 8.14 8.06 -3.74
N PRO A 203 7.51 6.91 -3.45
CA PRO A 203 8.24 5.66 -3.46
C PRO A 203 8.72 5.42 -4.88
N ASP A 204 9.97 4.97 -5.05
CA ASP A 204 10.61 4.80 -6.35
C ASP A 204 9.73 3.95 -7.29
N PRO A 205 9.11 4.55 -8.33
CA PRO A 205 8.06 3.90 -9.09
C PRO A 205 8.59 2.94 -10.16
N GLU A 206 9.82 3.12 -10.65
CA GLU A 206 10.35 2.35 -11.79
C GLU A 206 11.79 1.84 -11.64
N GLU A 207 12.57 2.26 -10.63
CA GLU A 207 13.97 1.84 -10.46
C GLU A 207 14.22 1.10 -9.14
N ARG A 208 13.69 -0.12 -9.04
CA ARG A 208 14.32 -1.16 -8.17
C ARG A 208 15.67 -1.66 -8.70
N ASP A 209 16.30 -0.96 -9.64
CA ASP A 209 17.73 -1.07 -9.83
C ASP A 209 18.38 -0.18 -8.77
N ARG A 210 19.10 -0.82 -7.84
CA ARG A 210 19.73 -0.29 -6.61
C ARG A 210 20.72 0.88 -6.80
N TRP A 211 20.74 1.53 -7.96
CA TRP A 211 21.76 2.45 -8.39
C TRP A 211 21.22 3.85 -8.65
N SER A 212 19.90 4.02 -8.68
CA SER A 212 19.34 5.35 -8.82
C SER A 212 19.38 6.08 -7.48
N PRO A 213 19.95 7.29 -7.48
CA PRO A 213 20.07 8.07 -6.27
C PRO A 213 18.67 8.41 -5.78
N MET A 214 18.29 7.82 -4.64
CA MET A 214 17.03 8.11 -3.99
C MET A 214 16.95 9.61 -3.69
N GLY A 215 15.91 10.26 -4.20
CA GLY A 215 15.74 11.69 -4.03
C GLY A 215 14.30 12.12 -4.30
N PHE A 216 14.07 13.42 -4.22
CA PHE A 216 12.75 14.01 -4.32
C PHE A 216 12.72 15.05 -5.42
N SER A 217 11.66 15.05 -6.20
CA SER A 217 11.45 16.09 -7.21
C SER A 217 10.87 17.33 -6.56
N LEU A 218 11.47 18.48 -6.87
CA LEU A 218 10.84 19.77 -6.65
C LEU A 218 9.99 20.09 -7.88
N GLU A 219 8.74 20.48 -7.67
CA GLU A 219 7.78 20.77 -8.74
C GLU A 219 6.98 22.04 -8.46
N ARG A 220 6.32 22.57 -9.49
CA ARG A 220 5.32 23.64 -9.35
C ARG A 220 3.94 23.04 -9.09
N SER A 221 2.95 23.90 -8.81
CA SER A 221 1.54 23.50 -8.70
C SER A 221 1.04 22.73 -9.93
N ASP A 222 1.49 23.13 -11.13
CA ASP A 222 1.21 22.50 -12.43
C ASP A 222 1.91 21.14 -12.66
N THR A 223 2.54 20.57 -11.63
CA THR A 223 3.34 19.32 -11.62
C THR A 223 4.61 19.35 -12.46
N LYS A 224 4.95 20.49 -13.07
CA LYS A 224 6.20 20.61 -13.83
C LYS A 224 7.37 20.53 -12.85
N GLN A 225 8.24 19.55 -13.07
CA GLN A 225 9.48 19.42 -12.32
C GLN A 225 10.38 20.64 -12.55
N LEU A 226 10.87 21.20 -11.43
CA LEU A 226 11.81 22.30 -11.35
C LEU A 226 13.24 21.80 -11.15
N SER A 227 13.41 20.82 -10.25
CA SER A 227 14.71 20.25 -9.89
C SER A 227 14.53 18.87 -9.24
N PHE A 228 15.64 18.24 -8.88
CA PHE A 228 15.70 17.00 -8.13
C PHE A 228 16.72 17.12 -6.99
N VAL A 229 16.36 16.67 -5.79
CA VAL A 229 17.21 16.70 -4.60
C VAL A 229 17.45 15.28 -4.13
N GLU A 230 18.66 14.77 -4.38
CA GLU A 230 19.12 13.47 -3.89
C GLU A 230 19.36 13.50 -2.37
N TRP A 231 18.89 12.47 -1.67
CA TRP A 231 19.17 12.20 -0.26
C TRP A 231 20.15 11.05 -0.17
N ASP A 232 21.43 11.32 0.12
CA ASP A 232 22.47 10.28 0.20
C ASP A 232 22.18 9.30 1.35
N ASP A 233 22.61 8.03 1.23
CA ASP A 233 22.37 6.99 2.25
C ASP A 233 22.96 7.34 3.63
N ASP A 234 24.12 8.01 3.63
CA ASP A 234 24.83 8.42 4.83
C ASP A 234 24.49 9.84 5.30
N ALA A 235 23.66 10.58 4.55
CA ALA A 235 23.31 11.96 4.87
C ALA A 235 22.23 12.04 5.96
N SER A 236 22.43 12.94 6.92
CA SER A 236 21.40 13.25 7.91
C SER A 236 20.22 13.98 7.26
N ALA A 237 19.09 14.06 7.96
CA ALA A 237 17.99 14.92 7.52
C ALA A 237 18.40 16.39 7.41
N LEU A 238 19.31 16.86 8.26
CA LEU A 238 19.80 18.24 8.19
C LEU A 238 20.59 18.50 6.91
N ASP A 239 21.48 17.58 6.52
CA ASP A 239 22.26 17.70 5.28
C ASP A 239 21.33 17.71 4.05
N PHE A 240 20.32 16.84 4.06
CA PHE A 240 19.29 16.83 3.02
C PHE A 240 18.49 18.14 2.95
N LEU A 241 18.03 18.67 4.09
CA LEU A 241 17.29 19.94 4.14
C LEU A 241 18.16 21.13 3.71
N LEU A 242 19.47 21.11 4.01
CA LEU A 242 20.42 22.11 3.52
C LEU A 242 20.54 22.04 2.00
N LYS A 243 20.77 20.85 1.43
CA LYS A 243 20.84 20.63 -0.03
C LYS A 243 19.54 21.05 -0.73
N MET A 244 18.39 20.76 -0.12
CA MET A 244 17.09 21.23 -0.61
C MET A 244 16.98 22.76 -0.59
N THR A 245 17.43 23.41 0.48
CA THR A 245 17.44 24.87 0.61
C THR A 245 18.29 25.54 -0.47
N GLU A 246 19.51 25.05 -0.67
CA GLU A 246 20.42 25.50 -1.73
C GLU A 246 19.79 25.32 -3.11
N THR A 247 19.09 24.20 -3.33
CA THR A 247 18.38 23.94 -4.59
C THR A 247 17.24 24.95 -4.81
N VAL A 248 16.44 25.23 -3.78
CA VAL A 248 15.35 26.23 -3.83
C VAL A 248 15.89 27.65 -4.08
N GLN A 249 17.05 27.97 -3.51
CA GLN A 249 17.77 29.21 -3.76
C GLN A 249 18.28 29.31 -5.20
N ALA A 250 18.87 28.24 -5.72
CA ALA A 250 19.40 28.19 -7.08
C ALA A 250 18.31 28.39 -8.16
N ILE A 251 17.09 27.91 -7.90
CA ILE A 251 15.93 28.11 -8.80
C ILE A 251 15.18 29.43 -8.55
N GLY A 252 15.68 30.30 -7.66
CA GLY A 252 15.13 31.64 -7.43
C GLY A 252 13.79 31.67 -6.67
N LEU A 253 13.46 30.61 -5.91
CA LEU A 253 12.21 30.51 -5.14
C LEU A 253 12.42 30.63 -3.62
N TYR A 254 13.63 30.94 -3.18
CA TYR A 254 13.96 31.09 -1.76
C TYR A 254 13.35 32.35 -1.15
N PRO A 255 12.46 32.25 -0.14
CA PRO A 255 11.75 33.38 0.42
C PRO A 255 12.54 34.13 1.51
N GLY A 256 13.79 33.73 1.77
CA GLY A 256 14.64 34.25 2.84
C GLY A 256 14.60 33.40 4.12
N ASP A 257 15.65 33.51 4.92
CA ASP A 257 15.92 32.66 6.10
C ASP A 257 14.80 32.70 7.14
N SER A 258 14.12 33.84 7.29
CA SER A 258 13.03 34.01 8.27
C SER A 258 11.70 33.39 7.85
N ARG A 259 11.56 33.03 6.57
CA ARG A 259 10.31 32.50 5.99
C ARG A 259 10.47 31.07 5.48
N PHE A 260 11.68 30.60 5.23
CA PHE A 260 11.90 29.25 4.73
C PHE A 260 12.13 28.28 5.88
N THR A 261 11.11 27.46 6.17
CA THR A 261 11.17 26.38 7.18
C THR A 261 11.14 25.03 6.46
N PRO A 262 12.28 24.56 5.93
CA PRO A 262 12.33 23.35 5.10
C PRO A 262 11.95 22.07 5.88
N ASP A 263 12.16 22.05 7.20
CA ASP A 263 11.80 20.97 8.10
C ASP A 263 10.29 20.73 8.19
N GLN A 264 9.47 21.78 7.98
CA GLN A 264 8.01 21.69 7.97
C GLN A 264 7.51 20.67 6.92
N ALA A 265 8.27 20.42 5.86
CA ALA A 265 7.94 19.42 4.84
C ALA A 265 7.74 18.00 5.44
N PHE A 266 8.51 17.63 6.47
CA PHE A 266 8.35 16.33 7.13
C PHE A 266 7.10 16.27 8.02
N SER A 267 6.79 17.37 8.72
CA SER A 267 5.56 17.51 9.51
C SER A 267 4.30 17.49 8.63
N ASP A 268 4.37 18.12 7.46
CA ASP A 268 3.28 18.13 6.48
C ASP A 268 3.11 16.74 5.85
N LEU A 269 4.21 16.03 5.58
CA LEU A 269 4.18 14.65 5.11
C LEU A 269 3.54 13.73 6.17
N GLU A 270 3.95 13.81 7.44
CA GLU A 270 3.28 13.06 8.52
C GLU A 270 1.77 13.36 8.52
N SER A 271 1.38 14.62 8.37
CA SER A 271 -0.02 15.04 8.37
C SER A 271 -0.82 14.37 7.25
N ILE A 272 -0.25 14.25 6.04
CA ILE A 272 -0.86 13.49 4.93
C ILE A 272 -1.04 12.03 5.32
N LEU A 273 0.01 11.38 5.80
CA LEU A 273 -0.01 9.94 6.14
C LEU A 273 -1.01 9.63 7.26
N GLN A 274 -1.02 10.44 8.32
CA GLN A 274 -1.94 10.27 9.45
C GLN A 274 -3.40 10.53 9.05
N LEU A 275 -3.65 11.55 8.21
CA LEU A 275 -5.00 11.84 7.71
C LEU A 275 -5.53 10.68 6.85
N ALA A 276 -4.74 10.23 5.88
CA ALA A 276 -5.10 9.10 5.03
C ALA A 276 -5.31 7.82 5.85
N TYR A 277 -4.43 7.56 6.82
CA TYR A 277 -4.55 6.40 7.71
C TYR A 277 -5.84 6.45 8.54
N ARG A 278 -6.16 7.59 9.15
CA ARG A 278 -7.40 7.78 9.90
C ARG A 278 -8.64 7.53 9.04
N GLN A 279 -8.64 8.03 7.80
CA GLN A 279 -9.75 7.77 6.86
C GLN A 279 -9.85 6.30 6.45
N SER A 280 -8.73 5.57 6.44
CA SER A 280 -8.72 4.15 6.11
C SER A 280 -9.25 3.26 7.22
N ILE A 281 -9.30 3.72 8.47
CA ILE A 281 -9.81 2.93 9.61
C ILE A 281 -11.23 3.40 9.96
N ALA A 282 -12.21 2.51 9.87
CA ALA A 282 -13.54 2.77 10.43
C ALA A 282 -13.42 2.75 11.97
N GLU A 283 -13.34 3.93 12.61
CA GLU A 283 -13.28 4.02 14.08
C GLU A 283 -14.66 3.79 14.73
N ASP A 284 -15.76 4.04 14.01
CA ASP A 284 -17.13 4.05 14.59
C ASP A 284 -18.10 2.99 14.06
N GLY A 285 -17.59 1.91 13.43
CA GLY A 285 -18.43 0.80 12.97
C GLY A 285 -19.30 1.10 11.74
N ASP A 286 -19.21 2.31 11.18
CA ASP A 286 -19.80 2.63 9.89
C ASP A 286 -19.15 1.81 8.77
N ALA A 287 -19.96 1.49 7.76
CA ALA A 287 -19.49 0.76 6.58
C ALA A 287 -18.28 1.50 5.98
N GLN A 288 -17.15 0.80 5.96
CA GLN A 288 -15.86 1.35 5.56
C GLN A 288 -15.91 1.73 4.07
N ALA A 289 -16.00 3.02 3.78
CA ALA A 289 -15.69 3.50 2.44
C ALA A 289 -14.23 3.11 2.13
N PRO A 290 -13.92 2.65 0.90
CA PRO A 290 -12.56 2.35 0.53
C PRO A 290 -11.68 3.58 0.78
N ALA A 291 -10.49 3.37 1.36
CA ALA A 291 -9.53 4.44 1.58
C ALA A 291 -9.27 5.16 0.25
N ILE A 292 -9.44 6.48 0.25
CA ILE A 292 -9.17 7.30 -0.93
C ILE A 292 -7.75 7.84 -0.78
N PRO A 293 -6.79 7.44 -1.63
CA PRO A 293 -5.41 7.89 -1.50
C PRO A 293 -5.28 9.42 -1.56
N ILE A 294 -4.51 10.00 -0.65
CA ILE A 294 -4.28 11.44 -0.55
C ILE A 294 -3.00 11.83 -1.30
N ILE A 295 -3.08 12.88 -2.12
CA ILE A 295 -1.97 13.44 -2.89
C ILE A 295 -1.36 14.65 -2.18
N GLN A 296 -2.19 15.54 -1.65
CA GLN A 296 -1.78 16.81 -1.05
C GLN A 296 -2.80 17.25 0.01
N ILE A 297 -2.33 17.84 1.12
CA ILE A 297 -3.18 18.64 2.02
C ILE A 297 -3.00 20.11 1.65
N CYS A 298 -4.11 20.82 1.51
CA CYS A 298 -4.19 22.27 1.30
C CYS A 298 -4.75 22.89 2.59
N PRO A 299 -3.90 23.13 3.60
CA PRO A 299 -4.37 23.58 4.90
C PRO A 299 -5.02 24.97 4.81
N PRO A 300 -6.06 25.26 5.60
CA PRO A 300 -6.51 24.43 6.71
C PRO A 300 -7.65 23.44 6.41
N GLN A 301 -8.32 23.50 5.25
CA GLN A 301 -9.63 22.85 5.09
C GLN A 301 -9.72 21.74 4.06
N TRP A 302 -8.79 21.64 3.12
CA TRP A 302 -8.93 20.75 1.98
C TRP A 302 -7.81 19.72 1.86
N ALA A 303 -8.12 18.59 1.25
CA ALA A 303 -7.12 17.65 0.75
C ALA A 303 -7.49 17.21 -0.68
N ILE A 304 -6.48 17.09 -1.51
CA ILE A 304 -6.57 16.57 -2.87
C ILE A 304 -6.27 15.08 -2.81
N THR A 305 -7.20 14.27 -3.29
CA THR A 305 -7.12 12.81 -3.32
C THR A 305 -6.86 12.31 -4.73
N THR A 306 -6.95 11.00 -4.98
CA THR A 306 -6.94 10.47 -6.36
C THR A 306 -8.29 10.59 -7.07
N SER A 307 -9.38 10.79 -6.34
CA SER A 307 -10.75 10.80 -6.90
C SER A 307 -11.44 12.15 -6.85
N GLY A 308 -10.89 13.12 -6.13
CA GLY A 308 -11.44 14.47 -6.03
C GLY A 308 -10.84 15.31 -4.91
N LEU A 309 -11.56 16.36 -4.51
CA LEU A 309 -11.24 17.23 -3.39
C LEU A 309 -12.13 16.88 -2.19
N ILE A 310 -11.57 16.73 -0.99
CA ILE A 310 -12.31 16.45 0.25
C ILE A 310 -12.11 17.56 1.29
N SER A 311 -13.16 17.89 2.05
CA SER A 311 -13.04 18.74 3.23
C SER A 311 -12.57 17.93 4.45
N ILE A 312 -11.59 18.45 5.19
CA ILE A 312 -10.90 17.75 6.29
C ILE A 312 -11.15 18.32 7.70
N ARG A 313 -11.90 19.44 7.82
CA ARG A 313 -12.17 20.10 9.13
C ARG A 313 -13.65 20.36 9.41
N ASN A 314 -14.31 21.19 8.61
CA ASN A 314 -15.58 21.82 9.03
C ASN A 314 -16.82 20.99 8.69
N VAL A 315 -16.81 20.33 7.54
CA VAL A 315 -17.91 19.46 7.10
C VAL A 315 -17.28 18.15 6.62
N GLN A 316 -17.13 17.22 7.56
CA GLN A 316 -16.55 15.91 7.26
C GLN A 316 -17.37 15.23 6.16
N GLY A 317 -16.68 14.79 5.10
CA GLY A 317 -17.29 14.09 3.98
C GLY A 317 -17.79 14.96 2.83
N TYR A 318 -17.64 16.29 2.87
CA TYR A 318 -17.89 17.09 1.66
C TYR A 318 -16.85 16.74 0.58
N PHE A 319 -17.31 16.21 -0.55
CA PHE A 319 -16.47 15.67 -1.62
C PHE A 319 -16.85 16.25 -2.98
N ILE A 320 -15.85 16.72 -3.74
CA ILE A 320 -15.98 17.18 -5.11
C ILE A 320 -15.23 16.19 -6.01
N PRO A 321 -15.94 15.33 -6.77
CA PRO A 321 -15.29 14.38 -7.68
C PRO A 321 -14.42 15.07 -8.72
N ASN A 322 -13.29 14.48 -9.09
CA ASN A 322 -12.37 15.01 -10.08
C ASN A 322 -13.00 15.24 -11.47
N ALA A 323 -14.01 14.44 -11.82
CA ALA A 323 -14.79 14.57 -13.05
C ALA A 323 -15.64 15.86 -13.09
N ARG A 324 -15.87 16.49 -11.94
CA ARG A 324 -16.66 17.71 -11.81
C ARG A 324 -15.81 18.97 -11.65
N LEU A 325 -14.48 18.86 -11.55
CA LEU A 325 -13.62 20.04 -11.34
C LEU A 325 -13.63 21.03 -12.52
N ASP A 326 -14.09 20.59 -13.68
CA ASP A 326 -14.25 21.43 -14.88
C ASP A 326 -15.58 22.21 -14.88
N GLU A 327 -16.47 22.02 -13.90
CA GLU A 327 -17.72 22.77 -13.76
C GLU A 327 -17.46 24.20 -13.25
N GLN A 328 -18.00 25.20 -13.93
CA GLN A 328 -17.73 26.62 -13.66
C GLN A 328 -18.40 27.17 -12.40
N ASN A 329 -19.35 26.45 -11.81
CA ASN A 329 -20.19 26.94 -10.71
C ASN A 329 -19.70 26.56 -9.30
N TRP A 330 -18.55 25.87 -9.17
CA TRP A 330 -18.06 25.46 -7.86
C TRP A 330 -17.70 26.63 -6.95
N THR A 331 -17.02 27.64 -7.50
CA THR A 331 -16.64 28.85 -6.78
C THR A 331 -17.89 29.55 -6.24
N GLU A 332 -18.89 29.83 -7.07
CA GLU A 332 -20.16 30.44 -6.63
C GLU A 332 -20.91 29.58 -5.60
N HIS A 333 -20.95 28.25 -5.83
CA HIS A 333 -21.63 27.32 -4.92
C HIS A 333 -21.00 27.31 -3.53
N LEU A 334 -19.67 27.34 -3.45
CA LEU A 334 -18.95 27.27 -2.17
C LEU A 334 -18.81 28.62 -1.49
N GLN A 335 -18.76 29.72 -2.24
CA GLN A 335 -18.84 31.08 -1.69
C GLN A 335 -20.11 31.31 -0.86
N SER A 336 -21.21 30.63 -1.22
CA SER A 336 -22.46 30.71 -0.45
C SER A 336 -22.41 30.00 0.91
N LYS A 337 -21.36 29.22 1.19
CA LYS A 337 -21.28 28.38 2.40
C LYS A 337 -20.43 29.04 3.48
N PRO A 338 -20.99 29.33 4.67
CA PRO A 338 -20.29 30.09 5.71
C PRO A 338 -19.12 29.33 6.36
N TRP A 339 -18.98 28.04 6.09
CA TRP A 339 -17.91 27.20 6.65
C TRP A 339 -16.69 27.10 5.74
N VAL A 340 -16.75 27.57 4.49
CA VAL A 340 -15.66 27.49 3.53
C VAL A 340 -14.70 28.67 3.74
N ASP A 341 -13.42 28.38 3.92
CA ASP A 341 -12.34 29.36 3.74
C ASP A 341 -12.12 29.53 2.24
N GLN A 342 -12.55 30.68 1.71
CA GLN A 342 -12.61 30.92 0.28
C GLN A 342 -11.23 30.96 -0.36
N ASP A 343 -10.26 31.62 0.27
CA ASP A 343 -8.90 31.73 -0.24
C ASP A 343 -8.23 30.35 -0.28
N ASN A 344 -8.44 29.54 0.77
CA ASN A 344 -7.93 28.17 0.80
C ASN A 344 -8.64 27.26 -0.20
N PHE A 345 -9.95 27.42 -0.42
CA PHE A 345 -10.67 26.65 -1.43
C PHE A 345 -10.17 26.96 -2.83
N ASP A 346 -10.04 28.24 -3.20
CA ASP A 346 -9.62 28.64 -4.54
C ASP A 346 -8.21 28.12 -4.86
N GLU A 347 -7.29 28.17 -3.88
CA GLU A 347 -5.96 27.56 -4.03
C GLU A 347 -6.04 26.04 -4.20
N ALA A 348 -6.76 25.35 -3.32
CA ALA A 348 -6.88 23.89 -3.36
C ALA A 348 -7.55 23.39 -4.64
N PHE A 349 -8.53 24.13 -5.15
CA PHE A 349 -9.28 23.82 -6.35
C PHE A 349 -8.42 23.98 -7.61
N GLU A 350 -7.65 25.06 -7.71
CA GLU A 350 -6.71 25.25 -8.84
C GLU A 350 -5.56 24.24 -8.80
N ASP A 351 -4.98 23.94 -7.63
CA ASP A 351 -3.98 22.88 -7.48
C ASP A 351 -4.54 21.50 -7.88
N ALA A 352 -5.79 21.22 -7.52
CA ALA A 352 -6.46 19.98 -7.91
C ALA A 352 -6.60 19.89 -9.43
N LYS A 353 -7.10 20.93 -10.10
CA LYS A 353 -7.24 20.97 -11.56
C LYS A 353 -5.91 20.68 -12.26
N HIS A 354 -4.85 21.37 -11.85
CA HIS A 354 -3.50 21.14 -12.35
C HIS A 354 -3.01 19.68 -12.19
N LEU A 355 -3.22 19.09 -11.00
CA LEU A 355 -2.84 17.70 -10.74
C LEU A 355 -3.60 16.72 -11.64
N TYR A 356 -4.92 16.87 -11.79
CA TYR A 356 -5.72 15.97 -12.60
C TYR A 356 -5.48 16.14 -14.09
N GLU A 357 -5.23 17.36 -14.58
CA GLU A 357 -4.83 17.61 -15.96
C GLU A 357 -3.48 16.94 -16.28
N ALA A 358 -2.50 17.05 -15.39
CA ALA A 358 -1.23 16.35 -15.51
C ALA A 358 -1.42 14.83 -15.57
N TRP A 359 -2.21 14.28 -14.65
CA TRP A 359 -2.46 12.84 -14.60
C TRP A 359 -3.26 12.32 -15.80
N ARG A 360 -4.23 13.09 -16.32
CA ARG A 360 -4.94 12.77 -17.58
C ARG A 360 -3.94 12.69 -18.75
N ARG A 361 -3.01 13.65 -18.86
CA ARG A 361 -1.96 13.65 -19.91
C ARG A 361 -1.02 12.45 -19.78
N GLU A 362 -0.63 12.08 -18.57
CA GLU A 362 0.24 10.93 -18.33
C GLU A 362 -0.47 9.60 -18.63
N SER A 363 -1.73 9.46 -18.21
CA SER A 363 -2.55 8.27 -18.50
C SER A 363 -2.77 8.07 -20.00
N GLN A 364 -2.91 9.17 -20.76
CA GLN A 364 -3.02 9.11 -22.23
C GLN A 364 -1.72 8.64 -22.91
N ARG A 365 -0.55 8.89 -22.31
CA ARG A 365 0.74 8.39 -22.83
C ARG A 365 0.92 6.89 -22.65
N TYR A 366 0.27 6.30 -21.64
CA TYR A 366 0.43 4.89 -21.30
C TYR A 366 -0.64 3.98 -21.93
N ILE A 367 -1.52 4.49 -22.79
CA ILE A 367 -2.35 3.59 -23.62
C ILE A 367 -1.38 2.86 -24.54
N PRO A 368 -1.09 1.56 -24.31
CA PRO A 368 -0.14 0.85 -25.14
C PRO A 368 -0.68 0.89 -26.55
N ASN A 369 0.14 1.26 -27.53
CA ASN A 369 -0.15 0.99 -28.94
C ASN A 369 -0.13 -0.54 -29.14
N GLU A 370 -1.09 -1.25 -28.56
CA GLU A 370 -1.48 -2.55 -29.04
C GLU A 370 -2.18 -2.30 -30.37
N GLU A 371 -1.39 -2.30 -31.45
CA GLU A 371 -1.95 -2.57 -32.76
C GLU A 371 -2.82 -3.84 -32.62
N PRO A 372 -4.10 -3.79 -32.99
CA PRO A 372 -4.94 -4.97 -32.92
C PRO A 372 -4.27 -6.08 -33.75
N PRO A 373 -4.16 -7.31 -33.23
CA PRO A 373 -3.62 -8.40 -34.01
C PRO A 373 -4.51 -8.57 -35.25
N PHE A 374 -3.93 -8.34 -36.42
CA PHE A 374 -4.58 -8.59 -37.72
C PHE A 374 -4.87 -10.07 -37.93
#